data_AF-A0A2G9N6V4-F1
#
_entry.id   AF-A0A2G9N6V4-F1
#
_cell.length_a   1.000
_cell.length_b   1.000
_cell.length_c   1.000
_cell.angle_alpha   90.00
_cell.angle_beta   90.00
_cell.angle_gamma   90.00
#
_symmetry.space_group_name_H-M   'P 1'
#
loop_
_entity.id
_entity.type
_entity.pdbx_description
1 polymer ?
#
loop_
_entity_poly.entity_id
_entity_poly.type
_entity_poly.pdbx_seq_one_letter_code
_entity_poly.pdbx_strand_id
1 'polypeptide(L)'
;MITPEKAADLLEDVKENSHFKLHMGTNIASLKQLAEALDIMAEAAFNHHVNANKNDFAAWIRHSIGDAELADTINKMRDRKRISAAVRKRVDFLETKSRENKLSGKDFLTCGVTDFILGAVIGFVIGMIFAVII
;
A
#
# COMPACT_ATOMS: atom_id res chain seq x y z
N MET A 1 0.60 -2.74 15.46
CA MET A 1 1.59 -2.37 14.43
C MET A 1 1.26 -3.17 13.17
N ILE A 2 1.21 -2.53 12.00
CA ILE A 2 0.91 -3.22 10.73
C ILE A 2 2.20 -3.79 10.17
N THR A 3 2.21 -5.09 9.84
CA THR A 3 3.37 -5.74 9.21
C THR A 3 3.39 -5.44 7.70
N PRO A 4 4.55 -5.50 7.04
CA PRO A 4 4.65 -5.26 5.60
C PRO A 4 3.78 -6.20 4.75
N GLU A 5 3.66 -7.47 5.15
CA GLU A 5 2.81 -8.47 4.49
C GLU A 5 1.35 -8.06 4.62
N LYS A 6 0.92 -7.72 5.84
CA LYS A 6 -0.46 -7.26 6.06
C LYS A 6 -0.75 -5.98 5.29
N ALA A 7 0.23 -5.08 5.14
CA ALA A 7 0.07 -3.88 4.34
C ALA A 7 -0.13 -4.17 2.85
N ALA A 8 0.57 -5.19 2.33
CA ALA A 8 0.37 -5.66 0.95
C ALA A 8 -1.02 -6.26 0.79
N ASP A 9 -1.46 -7.14 1.69
CA ASP A 9 -2.79 -7.75 1.66
C ASP A 9 -3.93 -6.71 1.64
N LEU A 10 -3.79 -5.63 2.40
CA LEU A 10 -4.79 -4.54 2.45
C LEU A 10 -4.85 -3.70 1.17
N LEU A 11 -3.83 -3.78 0.32
CA LEU A 11 -3.75 -3.09 -0.96
C LEU A 11 -4.22 -3.96 -2.13
N GLU A 12 -4.39 -5.27 -1.93
CA GLU A 12 -4.89 -6.18 -2.95
C GLU A 12 -6.37 -5.95 -3.25
N ASP A 13 -6.79 -6.38 -4.44
CA ASP A 13 -8.19 -6.38 -4.84
C ASP A 13 -8.95 -7.45 -4.04
N VAL A 14 -10.12 -7.08 -3.53
CA VAL A 14 -11.03 -8.02 -2.90
C VAL A 14 -11.67 -8.94 -3.94
N LYS A 15 -12.13 -10.10 -3.48
CA LYS A 15 -12.89 -11.05 -4.31
C LYS A 15 -14.12 -10.37 -4.93
N GLU A 16 -14.52 -10.83 -6.12
CA GLU A 16 -15.64 -10.28 -6.88
C GLU A 16 -16.94 -10.13 -6.07
N ASN A 17 -17.26 -11.13 -5.23
CA ASN A 17 -18.44 -11.11 -4.36
C ASN A 17 -18.39 -10.07 -3.23
N SER A 18 -17.22 -9.46 -3.01
CA SER A 18 -16.95 -8.46 -1.97
C SER A 18 -16.72 -7.06 -2.55
N HIS A 19 -16.88 -6.88 -3.86
CA HIS A 19 -16.79 -5.57 -4.50
C HIS A 19 -17.86 -4.62 -3.96
N PHE A 20 -17.49 -3.34 -3.82
CA PHE A 20 -18.47 -2.31 -3.51
C PHE A 20 -19.19 -1.89 -4.79
N LYS A 21 -20.52 -1.98 -4.79
CA LYS A 21 -21.34 -1.66 -5.96
C LYS A 21 -21.78 -0.20 -5.90
N LEU A 22 -21.36 0.60 -6.87
CA LEU A 22 -21.91 1.93 -7.09
C LEU A 22 -23.21 1.83 -7.90
N HIS A 23 -24.12 2.78 -7.69
CA HIS A 23 -25.41 2.84 -8.40
C HIS A 23 -25.29 2.90 -9.93
N MET A 24 -24.13 3.32 -10.48
CA MET A 24 -23.88 3.41 -11.92
C MET A 24 -23.26 2.14 -12.53
N GLY A 25 -23.25 1.01 -11.80
CA GLY A 25 -22.71 -0.26 -12.29
C GLY A 25 -21.19 -0.39 -12.20
N THR A 26 -20.50 0.65 -11.70
CA THR A 26 -19.06 0.58 -11.39
C THR A 26 -18.84 -0.17 -10.08
N ASN A 27 -17.96 -1.15 -10.12
CA ASN A 27 -17.55 -1.93 -8.95
C ASN A 27 -16.19 -1.44 -8.46
N ILE A 28 -16.03 -1.35 -7.13
CA ILE A 28 -14.77 -0.99 -6.48
C ILE A 28 -14.23 -2.24 -5.77
N ALA A 29 -13.02 -2.65 -6.14
CA ALA A 29 -12.35 -3.84 -5.64
C ALA A 29 -11.27 -3.52 -4.59
N SER A 30 -10.71 -2.31 -4.57
CA SER A 30 -9.60 -1.96 -3.67
C SER A 30 -9.65 -0.54 -3.13
N LEU A 31 -8.82 -0.25 -2.12
CA LEU A 31 -8.70 1.09 -1.52
C LEU A 31 -8.25 2.15 -2.53
N LYS A 32 -7.42 1.77 -3.52
CA LYS A 32 -6.98 2.66 -4.59
C LYS A 32 -8.14 3.09 -5.48
N GLN A 33 -8.92 2.12 -5.95
CA GLN A 33 -10.12 2.38 -6.74
C GLN A 33 -11.15 3.19 -5.94
N LEU A 34 -11.26 2.96 -4.62
CA LEU A 34 -12.12 3.77 -3.76
C LEU A 34 -11.66 5.23 -3.72
N ALA A 35 -10.37 5.48 -3.56
CA ALA A 35 -9.82 6.83 -3.55
C ALA A 35 -10.10 7.57 -4.87
N GLU A 36 -9.87 6.91 -6.00
CA GLU A 36 -10.15 7.47 -7.34
C GLU A 36 -11.64 7.73 -7.53
N ALA A 37 -12.49 6.77 -7.18
CA ALA A 37 -13.94 6.91 -7.26
C ALA A 37 -14.44 8.08 -6.41
N LEU A 38 -13.94 8.23 -5.18
CA LEU A 38 -14.35 9.32 -4.28
C LEU A 38 -14.00 10.71 -4.83
N ASP A 39 -12.96 10.86 -5.64
CA ASP A 39 -12.59 12.16 -6.21
C ASP A 39 -13.51 12.61 -7.34
N ILE A 40 -13.89 11.68 -8.21
CA ILE A 40 -14.73 11.97 -9.38
C ILE A 40 -16.23 11.81 -9.10
N MET A 41 -16.61 11.18 -7.98
CA MET A 41 -18.00 10.94 -7.61
C MET A 41 -18.78 12.23 -7.38
N ALA A 42 -19.98 12.30 -7.94
CA ALA A 42 -20.92 13.38 -7.69
C ALA A 42 -21.44 13.37 -6.25
N GLU A 43 -21.67 14.55 -5.68
CA GLU A 43 -22.10 14.70 -4.27
C GLU A 43 -23.42 13.96 -3.97
N ALA A 44 -24.36 13.94 -4.92
CA ALA A 44 -25.61 13.20 -4.78
C ALA A 44 -25.38 11.68 -4.62
N ALA A 45 -24.50 11.10 -5.43
CA ALA A 45 -24.14 9.68 -5.35
C ALA A 45 -23.44 9.37 -4.01
N PHE A 46 -22.57 10.25 -3.55
CA PHE A 46 -21.89 10.11 -2.27
C PHE A 46 -22.88 10.10 -1.09
N ASN A 47 -23.88 10.99 -1.09
CA ASN A 47 -24.87 11.11 -0.03
C ASN A 47 -25.81 9.89 0.10
N HIS A 48 -25.91 9.04 -0.93
CA HIS A 48 -26.61 7.75 -0.82
C HIS A 48 -25.87 6.74 0.07
N HIS A 49 -24.54 6.82 0.09
CA HIS A 49 -23.66 5.92 0.83
C HIS A 49 -23.26 6.48 2.20
N VAL A 50 -23.21 7.82 2.32
CA VAL A 50 -22.81 8.51 3.54
C VAL A 50 -23.91 9.48 3.96
N ASN A 51 -24.47 9.27 5.15
CA ASN A 51 -25.45 10.17 5.75
C ASN A 51 -25.25 10.27 7.26
N ALA A 52 -26.11 11.01 7.97
CA ALA A 52 -25.98 11.19 9.43
C ALA A 52 -25.79 9.87 10.19
N ASN A 53 -26.48 8.80 9.76
CA ASN A 53 -26.57 7.54 10.48
C ASN A 53 -25.61 6.46 9.98
N LYS A 54 -25.12 6.55 8.74
CA LYS A 54 -24.30 5.50 8.12
C LYS A 54 -23.14 6.03 7.27
N ASN A 55 -22.12 5.19 7.14
CA ASN A 55 -21.07 5.33 6.16
C ASN A 55 -20.80 3.94 5.55
N ASP A 56 -21.38 3.68 4.39
CA ASP A 56 -21.28 2.36 3.73
C ASP A 56 -19.84 2.05 3.31
N PHE A 57 -19.02 3.07 3.00
CA PHE A 57 -17.59 2.88 2.70
C PHE A 57 -16.83 2.38 3.93
N ALA A 58 -17.15 2.91 5.12
CA ALA A 58 -16.53 2.46 6.37
C ALA A 58 -16.86 1.00 6.66
N ALA A 59 -18.12 0.61 6.47
CA ALA A 59 -18.56 -0.78 6.63
C ALA A 59 -17.85 -1.70 5.62
N TRP A 60 -17.78 -1.30 4.36
CA TRP A 60 -17.08 -2.07 3.32
C TRP A 60 -15.58 -2.22 3.60
N ILE A 61 -14.89 -1.15 3.98
CA ILE A 61 -13.46 -1.21 4.35
C ILE A 61 -13.25 -2.17 5.53
N ARG A 62 -14.14 -2.15 6.53
CA ARG A 62 -14.03 -3.06 7.68
C ARG A 62 -14.24 -4.53 7.29
N HIS A 63 -15.27 -4.82 6.49
CA HIS A 63 -15.71 -6.20 6.27
C HIS A 63 -15.11 -6.86 5.04
N SER A 64 -14.85 -6.10 3.98
CA SER A 64 -14.29 -6.61 2.73
C SER A 64 -12.78 -6.45 2.66
N ILE A 65 -12.25 -5.28 3.02
CA ILE A 65 -10.80 -5.01 3.00
C ILE A 65 -10.13 -5.52 4.28
N GLY A 66 -10.81 -5.37 5.44
CA GLY A 66 -10.27 -5.73 6.75
C GLY A 66 -9.42 -4.65 7.42
N ASP A 67 -9.43 -3.41 6.92
CA ASP A 67 -8.72 -2.28 7.55
C ASP A 67 -9.60 -1.58 8.60
N ALA A 68 -9.66 -2.16 9.80
CA ALA A 68 -10.46 -1.64 10.90
C ALA A 68 -10.07 -0.21 11.31
N GLU A 69 -8.78 0.14 11.23
CA GLU A 69 -8.27 1.45 11.63
C GLU A 69 -8.74 2.56 10.68
N LEU A 70 -8.66 2.31 9.37
CA LEU A 70 -9.20 3.23 8.38
C LEU A 70 -10.72 3.33 8.51
N ALA A 71 -11.40 2.19 8.67
CA ALA A 71 -12.85 2.15 8.82
C ALA A 71 -13.32 3.01 10.01
N ASP A 72 -12.71 2.88 11.18
CA ASP A 72 -13.06 3.67 12.37
C ASP A 72 -12.77 5.17 12.18
N THR A 73 -11.69 5.48 11.47
CA THR A 73 -11.33 6.86 11.14
C THR A 73 -12.40 7.52 10.28
N ILE A 74 -12.83 6.87 9.19
CA ILE A 74 -13.77 7.47 8.25
C ILE A 74 -15.24 7.32 8.66
N ASN A 75 -15.57 6.38 9.55
CA ASN A 75 -16.96 6.13 9.99
C ASN A 75 -17.63 7.38 10.60
N LYS A 76 -16.85 8.31 11.15
CA LYS A 76 -17.31 9.56 11.74
C LYS A 76 -17.30 10.75 10.78
N MET A 77 -16.76 10.57 9.57
CA MET A 77 -16.65 11.63 8.57
C MET A 77 -17.89 11.66 7.68
N ARG A 78 -18.29 12.87 7.25
CA ARG A 78 -19.44 13.11 6.37
C ARG A 78 -19.09 13.96 5.15
N ASP A 79 -17.82 14.35 5.03
CA ASP A 79 -17.34 15.16 3.91
C ASP A 79 -16.55 14.26 2.95
N ARG A 80 -16.98 14.24 1.69
CA ARG A 80 -16.39 13.39 0.64
C ARG A 80 -14.90 13.64 0.46
N LYS A 81 -14.47 14.91 0.46
CA LYS A 81 -13.05 15.28 0.26
C LYS A 81 -12.19 14.82 1.43
N ARG A 82 -12.67 14.95 2.67
CA ARG A 82 -11.99 14.47 3.87
C ARG A 82 -11.86 12.95 3.88
N ILE A 83 -12.92 12.22 3.46
CA ILE A 83 -12.85 10.76 3.32
C ILE A 83 -11.84 10.39 2.23
N SER A 84 -11.91 11.00 1.05
CA SER A 84 -10.94 10.75 -0.04
C SER A 84 -9.50 10.97 0.44
N ALA A 85 -9.22 12.09 1.11
CA ALA A 85 -7.90 12.39 1.65
C ALA A 85 -7.44 11.37 2.70
N ALA A 86 -8.34 10.90 3.58
CA ALA A 86 -8.02 9.88 4.58
C ALA A 86 -7.69 8.53 3.93
N VAL A 87 -8.46 8.12 2.91
CA VAL A 87 -8.21 6.89 2.15
C VAL A 87 -6.88 6.99 1.40
N ARG A 88 -6.62 8.10 0.68
CA ARG A 88 -5.35 8.35 -0.03
C ARG A 88 -4.15 8.27 0.91
N LYS A 89 -4.20 9.00 2.03
CA LYS A 89 -3.14 8.98 3.05
C LYS A 89 -2.88 7.57 3.56
N ARG A 90 -3.94 6.77 3.75
CA ARG A 90 -3.80 5.39 4.19
C ARG A 90 -3.16 4.51 3.12
N VAL A 91 -3.57 4.64 1.85
CA VAL A 91 -2.95 3.94 0.72
C VAL A 91 -1.45 4.25 0.67
N ASP A 92 -1.05 5.52 0.70
CA ASP A 92 0.36 5.94 0.64
C ASP A 92 1.19 5.33 1.79
N PHE A 93 0.60 5.28 2.99
CA PHE A 93 1.21 4.65 4.15
C PHE A 93 1.41 3.14 3.96
N LEU A 94 0.38 2.43 3.49
CA LEU A 94 0.44 0.99 3.23
C LEU A 94 1.43 0.66 2.10
N GLU A 95 1.52 1.49 1.06
CA GLU A 95 2.51 1.31 -0.01
C GLU A 95 3.94 1.48 0.50
N THR A 96 4.16 2.48 1.34
CA THR A 96 5.48 2.67 1.97
C THR A 96 5.83 1.48 2.86
N LYS A 97 4.88 1.03 3.69
CA LYS A 97 5.08 -0.10 4.60
C LYS A 97 5.30 -1.43 3.88
N SER A 98 4.57 -1.71 2.82
CA SER A 98 4.77 -2.93 2.01
C SER A 98 6.12 -2.92 1.25
N ARG A 99 6.66 -1.74 0.93
CA ARG A 99 8.00 -1.60 0.32
C ARG A 99 9.16 -1.79 1.31
N GLU A 100 8.99 -1.46 2.59
CA GLU A 100 10.05 -1.57 3.62
C GLU A 100 10.67 -2.98 3.67
N ASN A 101 9.87 -4.04 3.54
CA ASN A 101 10.37 -5.42 3.53
C ASN A 101 11.24 -5.72 2.29
N LYS A 102 10.93 -5.12 1.14
CA LYS A 102 11.70 -5.29 -0.10
C LYS A 102 13.03 -4.53 -0.08
N LEU A 103 13.10 -3.40 0.61
CA LEU A 103 14.34 -2.62 0.75
C LEU A 103 15.32 -3.29 1.72
N SER A 104 14.87 -3.69 2.91
CA SER A 104 15.74 -4.22 3.96
C SER A 104 16.58 -5.42 3.51
N GLY A 105 16.02 -6.36 2.75
CA GLY A 105 16.75 -7.53 2.25
C GLY A 105 17.76 -7.20 1.15
N LYS A 106 17.45 -6.23 0.27
CA LYS A 106 18.37 -5.81 -0.79
C LYS A 106 19.52 -4.97 -0.24
N ASP A 107 19.24 -4.07 0.68
CA ASP A 107 20.27 -3.23 1.32
C ASP A 107 21.29 -4.10 2.06
N PHE A 108 20.82 -5.16 2.72
CA PHE A 108 21.68 -6.15 3.38
C PHE A 108 22.61 -6.88 2.39
N LEU A 109 22.06 -7.36 1.25
CA LEU A 109 22.86 -8.03 0.22
C LEU A 109 23.86 -7.08 -0.45
N THR A 110 23.46 -5.84 -0.69
CA THR A 110 24.29 -4.88 -1.44
C THR A 110 25.53 -4.48 -0.63
N CYS A 111 25.37 -4.22 0.69
CA CYS A 111 26.49 -3.89 1.57
C CYS A 111 27.52 -5.03 1.67
N GLY A 112 27.06 -6.27 1.85
CA GLY A 112 27.97 -7.42 1.98
C GLY A 112 28.70 -7.77 0.67
N VAL A 113 28.02 -7.65 -0.48
CA VAL A 113 28.62 -7.99 -1.78
C VAL A 113 29.62 -6.93 -2.25
N THR A 114 29.38 -5.64 -1.99
CA THR A 114 30.36 -4.59 -2.36
C THR A 114 31.68 -4.76 -1.63
N ASP A 115 31.65 -5.10 -0.34
CA ASP A 115 32.87 -5.31 0.45
C ASP A 115 33.61 -6.58 0.00
N PHE A 116 32.87 -7.64 -0.34
CA PHE A 116 33.46 -8.87 -0.89
C PHE A 116 34.11 -8.66 -2.27
N ILE A 117 33.41 -7.99 -3.20
CA ILE A 117 33.95 -7.75 -4.54
C ILE A 117 35.15 -6.80 -4.47
N LEU A 118 35.12 -5.80 -3.60
CA LEU A 118 36.27 -4.92 -3.38
C LEU A 118 37.49 -5.72 -2.89
N GLY A 119 37.29 -6.61 -1.91
CA GLY A 119 38.34 -7.52 -1.44
C GLY A 119 38.84 -8.48 -2.53
N ALA A 120 37.95 -9.04 -3.34
CA ALA A 120 38.29 -9.97 -4.42
C ALA A 120 39.08 -9.28 -5.54
N VAL A 121 38.71 -8.05 -5.93
CA VAL A 121 39.42 -7.28 -6.96
C VAL A 121 40.81 -6.89 -6.45
N ILE A 122 40.91 -6.38 -5.22
CA ILE A 122 42.20 -6.03 -4.62
C ILE A 122 43.09 -7.27 -4.52
N GLY A 123 42.55 -8.39 -4.03
CA GLY A 123 43.28 -9.66 -3.91
C GLY A 123 43.75 -10.20 -5.26
N PHE A 124 42.91 -10.12 -6.29
CA PHE A 124 43.27 -10.55 -7.64
C PHE A 124 44.39 -9.71 -8.24
N VAL A 125 44.33 -8.38 -8.10
CA VAL A 125 45.37 -7.47 -8.60
C VAL A 125 46.70 -7.72 -7.91
N ILE A 126 46.70 -7.84 -6.58
CA ILE A 126 47.91 -8.15 -5.80
C ILE A 126 48.47 -9.52 -6.20
N GLY A 127 47.61 -10.54 -6.33
CA GLY A 127 48.01 -11.88 -6.74
C GLY A 127 48.64 -11.91 -8.14
N MET A 128 48.09 -11.15 -9.10
CA MET A 128 48.66 -11.04 -10.44
C MET A 128 50.03 -10.35 -10.44
N ILE A 129 50.22 -9.30 -9.63
CA ILE A 129 51.52 -8.62 -9.52
C ILE A 129 52.58 -9.57 -8.95
N PHE A 130 52.23 -10.32 -7.89
CA PHE A 130 53.12 -11.33 -7.32
C PHE A 130 53.47 -12.45 -8.32
N ALA A 131 52.51 -12.89 -9.14
CA ALA A 131 52.72 -13.93 -10.13
C ALA A 131 53.60 -13.52 -11.32
N VAL A 132 53.76 -12.21 -11.56
CA VAL A 132 54.61 -11.68 -12.65
C VAL A 132 56.05 -11.40 -12.17
N ILE A 133 56.26 -11.23 -10.86
CA ILE A 133 57.57 -10.89 -10.27
C ILE A 133 58.40 -12.14 -9.91
N ILE A 134 57.77 -13.31 -9.76
CA ILE A 134 58.41 -14.62 -9.55
C ILE A 134 58.59 -15.33 -10.89
#